data_AF-A0A7V3IYK7-F1
#
_entry.id   AF-A0A7V3IYK7-F1
#
_cell.length_a   1.000
_cell.length_b   1.000
_cell.length_c   1.000
_cell.angle_alpha   90.00
_cell.angle_beta   90.00
_cell.angle_gamma   90.00
#
_symmetry.space_group_name_H-M   'P 1'
#
loop_
_entity.id
_entity.type
_entity.pdbx_description
1 polymer ?
#
loop_
_entity_poly.entity_id
_entity_poly.type
_entity_poly.pdbx_seq_one_letter_code
_entity_poly.pdbx_strand_id
1 'polypeptide(L)' 'MARLNVYVPDELAEKARSRGLNVSALTQAAISEELRRTSLSEWLDSLPKLRRPVDPDAVRAALDAARDEFGRFGR' A
#
# COMPACT_ATOMS: atom_id res chain seq x y z
N MET A 1 -7.22 -16.80 12.75
CA MET A 1 -6.81 -16.83 11.32
C MET A 1 -7.92 -17.46 10.50
N ALA A 2 -8.22 -16.91 9.32
CA ALA A 2 -9.15 -17.54 8.39
C ALA A 2 -8.51 -18.79 7.76
N ARG A 3 -9.32 -19.81 7.46
CA ARG A 3 -8.86 -21.01 6.75
C ARG A 3 -8.93 -20.76 5.24
N LEU A 4 -7.81 -20.93 4.54
CA LEU A 4 -7.71 -20.82 3.09
C LEU A 4 -7.28 -22.18 2.52
N ASN A 5 -8.01 -22.69 1.52
CA ASN A 5 -7.60 -23.87 0.77
C ASN A 5 -6.89 -23.40 -0.50
N VAL A 6 -5.66 -23.87 -0.72
CA VAL A 6 -4.84 -23.52 -1.89
C VAL A 6 -4.62 -24.77 -2.72
N TYR A 7 -4.94 -24.68 -4.01
CA TYR A 7 -4.72 -25.76 -4.96
C TYR A 7 -3.35 -25.59 -5.60
N VAL A 8 -2.59 -26.69 -5.61
CA VAL A 8 -1.27 -26.78 -6.22
C VAL A 8 -1.17 -28.09 -7.00
N PRO A 9 -0.31 -28.18 -8.02
CA PRO A 9 -0.05 -29.45 -8.70
C PRO A 9 0.41 -30.54 -7.72
N ASP A 10 -0.03 -31.78 -7.94
CA ASP A 10 0.26 -32.91 -7.04
C ASP A 10 1.76 -33.11 -6.84
N GLU A 11 2.55 -33.03 -7.91
CA GLU A 11 4.02 -33.13 -7.81
C GLU A 11 4.62 -32.07 -6.88
N LEU A 12 4.06 -30.86 -6.88
CA LEU A 12 4.53 -29.78 -6.01
C LEU A 12 4.13 -30.04 -4.56
N ALA A 13 2.92 -30.54 -4.33
CA ALA A 13 2.47 -30.94 -3.00
C ALA A 13 3.36 -32.05 -2.43
N GLU A 14 3.69 -33.08 -3.22
CA GLU A 14 4.57 -34.17 -2.78
C GLU A 14 6.00 -33.69 -2.50
N LYS A 15 6.55 -32.81 -3.35
CA LYS A 15 7.87 -32.20 -3.12
C LYS A 15 7.88 -31.33 -1.87
N ALA A 16 6.80 -30.59 -1.60
CA ALA A 16 6.69 -29.77 -0.39
C ALA A 16 6.59 -30.63 0.87
N ARG A 17 5.78 -31.70 0.85
CA ARG A 17 5.64 -32.63 1.97
C ARG A 17 6.92 -33.39 2.26
N SER A 18 7.58 -33.94 1.24
CA SER A 18 8.84 -34.69 1.41
C SER A 18 9.97 -33.86 2.01
N ARG A 19 9.92 -32.53 1.84
CA ARG A 19 10.87 -31.57 2.41
C ARG A 19 10.38 -30.92 3.71
N GLY A 20 9.22 -31.30 4.22
CA GLY A 20 8.64 -30.74 5.46
C GLY A 20 8.35 -29.23 5.38
N LEU A 21 8.06 -28.70 4.19
CA LEU A 21 7.83 -27.27 4.01
C LEU A 21 6.55 -26.82 4.70
N ASN A 22 6.62 -25.70 5.42
CA ASN A 22 5.45 -25.04 5.98
C ASN A 22 4.71 -24.24 4.89
N VAL A 23 3.81 -24.92 4.17
CA VAL A 23 3.04 -24.34 3.06
C VAL A 23 2.23 -23.12 3.51
N SER A 24 1.70 -23.13 4.72
CA SER A 24 0.95 -22.00 5.28
C SER A 24 1.84 -20.75 5.44
N ALA A 25 3.04 -20.91 6.00
CA ALA A 25 3.99 -19.81 6.15
C ALA A 25 4.47 -19.27 4.80
N LEU A 26 4.76 -20.15 3.85
CA LEU A 26 5.14 -19.77 2.48
C LEU A 26 4.02 -19.00 1.77
N THR A 27 2.77 -19.46 1.94
CA THR A 27 1.59 -18.80 1.36
C THR A 27 1.38 -17.41 1.97
N GLN A 28 1.52 -17.28 3.29
CA GLN A 28 1.40 -15.99 3.98
C GLN A 28 2.48 -15.01 3.55
N ALA A 29 3.73 -15.46 3.43
CA ALA A 29 4.83 -14.64 2.97
C ALA A 29 4.60 -14.14 1.54
N ALA A 30 4.17 -15.03 0.65
CA ALA A 30 3.85 -14.68 -0.73
C ALA A 30 2.71 -13.65 -0.82
N ILE A 31 1.60 -13.88 -0.10
CA ILE A 31 0.47 -12.93 -0.07
C ILE A 31 0.91 -11.58 0.48
N SER A 32 1.68 -11.55 1.56
CA SER A 32 2.14 -10.30 2.19
C SER A 32 3.06 -9.51 1.27
N GLU A 33 3.96 -10.19 0.56
CA GLU A 33 4.87 -9.56 -0.39
C GLU A 33 4.12 -9.00 -1.61
N GLU A 34 3.15 -9.73 -2.15
CA GLU A 34 2.33 -9.23 -3.26
C GLU A 34 1.48 -8.02 -2.85
N LEU A 35 0.86 -8.05 -1.66
CA LEU A 35 0.15 -6.89 -1.13
C LEU A 35 1.08 -5.67 -0.94
N ARG A 36 2.31 -5.90 -0.48
CA ARG A 36 3.31 -4.83 -0.35
C ARG A 36 3.68 -4.25 -1.73
N ARG A 37 3.76 -5.09 -2.76
CA ARG A 37 4.06 -4.67 -4.14
C ARG A 37 2.93 -3.85 -4.75
N THR A 38 1.67 -4.25 -4.53
CA THR A 38 0.51 -3.55 -5.11
C THR A 38 0.04 -2.36 -4.28
N SER A 39 0.41 -2.29 -2.99
CA SER A 39 -0.01 -1.24 -2.05
C SER A 39 0.19 0.18 -2.57
N LEU A 40 1.33 0.47 -3.21
CA LEU A 40 1.58 1.81 -3.74
C LEU A 40 0.64 2.15 -4.90
N SER A 41 0.45 1.21 -5.83
CA SER A 41 -0.43 1.38 -6.97
C SER A 41 -1.89 1.52 -6.55
N GLU A 42 -2.35 0.67 -5.62
CA GLU A 42 -3.69 0.75 -5.04
C GLU A 42 -3.90 2.09 -4.32
N TRP A 43 -2.90 2.56 -3.58
CA TRP A 43 -2.96 3.88 -2.94
C TRP A 43 -3.06 4.99 -3.98
N LEU A 44 -2.27 4.96 -5.05
CA LEU A 44 -2.34 5.94 -6.14
C LEU A 44 -3.70 5.92 -6.84
N ASP A 45 -4.25 4.74 -7.11
CA ASP A 45 -5.57 4.57 -7.72
C ASP A 45 -6.71 5.04 -6.80
N SER A 46 -6.50 4.99 -5.48
CA SER A 46 -7.45 5.52 -4.49
C SER A 46 -7.49 7.05 -4.46
N LEU A 47 -6.47 7.73 -5.00
CA LEU A 47 -6.43 9.19 -4.98
C LEU A 47 -7.49 9.77 -5.93
N PRO A 48 -8.23 10.80 -5.50
CA PRO A 48 -9.19 11.46 -6.36
C PRO A 48 -8.47 12.06 -7.57
N LYS A 49 -9.02 11.80 -8.76
CA LYS A 49 -8.49 12.38 -10.01
C LYS A 49 -8.46 13.90 -9.89
N LEU A 50 -7.27 14.50 -10.06
CA LEU A 50 -7.09 15.95 -10.07
C LEU A 50 -7.92 16.54 -11.22
N ARG A 51 -8.97 17.28 -10.87
CA ARG A 51 -9.90 17.85 -11.86
C ARG A 51 -9.30 19.03 -12.61
N ARG A 52 -8.29 19.70 -12.05
CA ARG A 52 -7.61 20.87 -12.62
C ARG A 52 -6.15 20.94 -12.15
N PRO A 53 -5.21 21.35 -13.02
CA PRO A 53 -3.87 21.69 -12.57
C PRO A 53 -3.97 22.85 -11.57
N VAL A 54 -3.27 22.72 -10.45
CA VAL A 54 -3.14 23.77 -9.43
C VAL A 54 -1.81 24.48 -9.66
N ASP A 55 -1.84 25.80 -9.67
CA ASP A 55 -0.64 26.62 -9.77
C ASP A 55 0.21 26.49 -8.48
N PRO A 56 1.47 26.00 -8.56
CA PRO A 56 2.34 25.86 -7.40
C PRO A 56 2.59 27.17 -6.65
N ASP A 57 2.61 28.31 -7.36
CA ASP A 57 2.88 29.61 -6.75
C ASP A 57 1.67 30.08 -5.93
N ALA A 58 0.45 29.77 -6.39
CA ALA A 58 -0.77 30.01 -5.64
C ALA A 58 -0.83 29.17 -4.35
N VAL A 59 -0.33 27.92 -4.38
CA VAL A 59 -0.25 27.07 -3.18
C VAL A 59 0.76 27.62 -2.17
N ARG A 60 1.94 28.05 -2.63
CA ARG A 60 2.95 28.68 -1.77
C ARG A 60 2.42 29.94 -1.11
N ALA A 61 1.80 30.82 -1.90
CA ALA A 61 1.19 32.05 -1.39
C ALA A 61 0.11 31.77 -0.33
N ALA A 62 -0.72 30.74 -0.52
CA ALA A 62 -1.73 30.35 0.45
C ALA A 62 -1.11 29.81 1.77
N LEU A 63 -0.03 29.03 1.68
CA LEU A 63 0.68 28.53 2.85
C LEU A 63 1.37 29.66 3.63
N ASP A 64 1.99 30.61 2.93
CA ASP A 64 2.64 31.76 3.54
C ASP A 64 1.60 32.68 4.21
N ALA A 65 0.46 32.93 3.55
CA ALA A 65 -0.64 33.69 4.13
C ALA A 65 -1.19 33.06 5.41
N ALA A 66 -1.40 31.73 5.41
CA ALA A 66 -1.84 31.01 6.60
C ALA A 66 -0.80 31.09 7.73
N ARG A 67 0.49 30.96 7.42
CA ARG A 67 1.58 31.10 8.40
C ARG A 67 1.59 32.50 9.04
N ASP A 68 1.42 33.54 8.23
CA ASP A 68 1.39 34.94 8.70
C ASP A 68 0.13 35.25 9.52
N GLU A 69 -0.97 34.55 9.27
CA GLU A 69 -2.19 34.61 10.07
C GLU A 69 -1.95 33.98 11.45
N PHE A 70 -1.43 32.74 11.51
CA PHE A 70 -1.10 32.09 12.78
C PHE A 70 -0.02 32.82 13.59
N GLY A 71 0.98 33.43 12.92
CA GLY A 71 2.00 34.24 13.57
C GLY A 71 1.46 35.57 14.15
N ARG A 72 0.34 36.08 13.64
CA ARG A 72 -0.34 37.27 14.15
C ARG A 72 -1.25 36.99 15.35
N PHE A 73 -1.79 35.77 15.46
CA PHE A 73 -2.61 35.35 16.61
C PHE A 73 -1.81 34.81 17.81
N GLY A 74 -0.48 34.70 17.69
CA GLY A 74 0.41 34.18 18.73
C GLY A 74 1.18 35.24 19.55
N ARG A 75 0.80 36.52 19.52
CA ARG A 75 1.35 37.58 20.37
C ARG A 75 0.31 38.22 21.27
#